data_AF-A0A1Y2T6X1-F1
#
_entry.id   AF-A0A1Y2T6X1-F1
#
_cell.length_a   1.000
_cell.length_b   1.000
_cell.length_c   1.000
_cell.angle_alpha   90.00
_cell.angle_beta   90.00
_cell.angle_gamma   90.00
#
_symmetry.space_group_name_H-M   'P 1'
#
loop_
_entity.id
_entity.type
_entity.pdbx_description
1 polymer ?
#
loop_
_entity_poly.entity_id
_entity_poly.type
_entity_poly.pdbx_seq_one_letter_code
_entity_poly.pdbx_strand_id
1 'polypeptide(L)'
;MDPRARWRLFLLVGVAAPAAMGAGGLLLARLVTGRFPDLLRLPSGQATLAGLVAGGASLALVGLLSRLSGRLEDALRRTGTRAGEEVLQSLGYPLMVALVTTSAIGEELLFRGGLQPLVGLLPAAFLFGFSHGGWVRDNWAYAAVAALSGTLFGAAY
;
A
#
# COMPACT_ATOMS: atom_id res chain seq x y z
N MET A 1 14.08 -20.14 8.60
CA MET A 1 14.57 -19.58 7.32
C MET A 1 16.04 -19.21 7.49
N ASP A 2 16.92 -19.64 6.59
CA ASP A 2 18.36 -19.30 6.64
C ASP A 2 18.57 -17.77 6.61
N PRO A 3 19.47 -17.18 7.44
CA PRO A 3 19.78 -15.76 7.40
C PRO A 3 19.99 -15.16 6.00
N ARG A 4 20.61 -15.90 5.06
CA ARG A 4 20.80 -15.41 3.69
C ARG A 4 19.47 -15.30 2.92
N ALA A 5 18.55 -16.24 3.14
CA ALA A 5 17.22 -16.19 2.56
C ALA A 5 16.39 -15.02 3.12
N ARG A 6 16.51 -14.72 4.43
CA ARG A 6 15.88 -13.55 5.07
C ARG A 6 16.33 -12.24 4.40
N TRP A 7 17.63 -12.08 4.22
CA TRP A 7 18.20 -10.90 3.55
C TRP A 7 17.78 -10.79 2.09
N ARG A 8 17.78 -11.89 1.34
CA ARG A 8 17.30 -11.89 -0.06
C ARG A 8 15.85 -11.46 -0.16
N LEU A 9 14.98 -12.00 0.71
CA LEU A 9 13.58 -11.62 0.75
C LEU A 9 13.41 -10.12 1.05
N PHE A 10 14.12 -9.62 2.06
CA PHE A 10 14.10 -8.20 2.39
C PHE A 10 14.60 -7.31 1.24
N LEU A 11 15.71 -7.67 0.60
CA LEU A 11 16.23 -6.90 -0.53
C LEU A 11 15.28 -6.90 -1.73
N LEU A 12 14.63 -8.03 -2.02
CA LEU A 12 13.70 -8.13 -3.15
C LEU A 12 12.38 -7.40 -2.85
N VAL A 13 11.74 -7.74 -1.73
CA VAL A 13 10.38 -7.28 -1.40
C VAL A 13 10.39 -5.93 -0.69
N GLY A 14 11.37 -5.66 0.16
CA GLY A 14 11.45 -4.44 0.94
C GLY A 14 12.28 -3.32 0.29
N VAL A 15 13.06 -3.61 -0.75
CA VAL A 15 13.91 -2.59 -1.41
C VAL A 15 13.67 -2.54 -2.91
N ALA A 16 13.92 -3.64 -3.63
CA ALA A 16 13.87 -3.62 -5.09
C ALA A 16 12.45 -3.41 -5.64
N ALA A 17 11.45 -4.12 -5.12
CA ALA A 17 10.06 -3.96 -5.55
C ALA A 17 9.52 -2.55 -5.26
N PRO A 18 9.65 -1.99 -4.03
CA PRO A 18 9.21 -0.62 -3.78
C PRO A 18 9.96 0.43 -4.59
N ALA A 19 11.27 0.24 -4.81
CA ALA A 19 12.05 1.13 -5.68
C ALA A 19 11.56 1.08 -7.13
N ALA A 20 11.23 -0.10 -7.66
CA ALA A 20 10.67 -0.26 -8.99
C ALA A 20 9.27 0.37 -9.10
N MET A 21 8.42 0.21 -8.08
CA MET A 21 7.11 0.87 -8.00
C MET A 21 7.25 2.39 -7.98
N GLY A 22 8.15 2.91 -7.14
CA GLY A 22 8.44 4.34 -7.06
C GLY A 22 8.96 4.88 -8.39
N ALA A 23 9.93 4.21 -9.02
CA ALA A 23 10.44 4.58 -10.34
C ALA A 23 9.34 4.56 -11.41
N GLY A 24 8.50 3.53 -11.42
CA GLY A 24 7.34 3.44 -12.31
C GLY A 24 6.36 4.60 -12.11
N GLY A 25 6.02 4.91 -10.85
CA GLY A 25 5.17 6.05 -10.50
C GLY A 25 5.73 7.39 -10.98
N LEU A 26 7.03 7.62 -10.75
CA LEU A 26 7.73 8.82 -11.21
C LEU A 26 7.77 8.94 -12.73
N LEU A 27 8.01 7.84 -13.44
CA LEU A 27 7.99 7.79 -14.90
C LEU A 27 6.59 8.09 -15.43
N LEU A 28 5.55 7.48 -14.87
CA LEU A 28 4.16 7.78 -15.24
C LEU A 28 3.83 9.25 -14.98
N ALA A 29 4.17 9.79 -13.81
CA ALA A 29 3.96 11.20 -13.47
C ALA A 29 4.67 12.13 -14.47
N ARG A 30 5.89 11.80 -14.89
CA ARG A 30 6.65 12.53 -15.92
C ARG A 30 5.98 12.47 -17.28
N LEU A 31 5.44 11.31 -17.67
CA LEU A 31 4.72 11.14 -18.94
C LEU A 31 3.42 11.96 -18.95
N VAL A 32 2.70 12.05 -17.83
CA VAL A 32 1.45 12.82 -17.73
C VAL A 32 1.70 14.32 -17.68
N THR A 33 2.55 14.74 -16.75
CA THR A 33 2.67 16.15 -16.37
C THR A 33 3.79 16.86 -17.09
N GLY A 34 4.62 16.12 -17.83
CA GLY A 34 5.82 16.66 -18.45
C GLY A 34 6.87 17.12 -17.44
N ARG A 35 6.85 16.68 -16.17
CA ARG A 35 7.86 16.95 -15.13
C ARG A 35 7.92 15.84 -14.09
N PHE A 36 9.08 15.66 -13.47
CA PHE A 36 9.14 14.82 -12.27
C PHE A 36 8.55 15.60 -11.08
N PRO A 37 7.82 14.92 -10.18
CA PRO A 37 7.37 15.54 -8.94
C PRO A 37 8.58 15.92 -8.08
N ASP A 38 8.48 17.04 -7.38
CA ASP A 38 9.51 17.51 -6.46
C ASP A 38 9.44 16.71 -5.15
N LEU A 39 10.27 15.68 -5.04
CA LEU A 39 10.34 14.80 -3.88
C LEU A 39 10.99 15.45 -2.66
N LEU A 40 11.67 16.58 -2.82
CA LEU A 40 12.30 17.32 -1.72
C LEU A 40 11.35 18.33 -1.10
N ARG A 41 10.20 18.60 -1.75
CA ARG A 41 9.17 19.46 -1.21
C ARG A 41 8.46 18.79 -0.05
N LEU A 42 8.59 19.39 1.14
CA LEU A 42 7.85 18.95 2.31
C LEU A 42 6.33 19.17 2.11
N PRO A 43 5.48 18.22 2.56
CA PRO A 43 4.04 18.40 2.52
C PRO A 43 3.60 19.58 3.41
N SER A 44 2.53 20.26 3.01
CA SER A 44 1.91 21.28 3.87
C SER A 44 1.28 20.61 5.09
N GLY A 45 1.12 21.36 6.19
CA GLY A 45 0.44 20.82 7.39
C GLY A 45 -0.98 20.33 7.11
N GLN A 46 -1.69 20.94 6.16
CA GLN A 46 -3.00 20.47 5.70
C GLN A 46 -2.92 19.13 4.97
N ALA A 47 -1.95 18.96 4.07
CA ALA A 47 -1.74 17.69 3.37
C ALA A 47 -1.34 16.57 4.35
N THR A 48 -0.48 16.89 5.32
CA THR A 48 -0.13 15.95 6.40
C THR A 48 -1.36 15.55 7.22
N LEU A 49 -2.20 16.51 7.61
CA LEU A 49 -3.43 16.23 8.35
C LEU A 49 -4.41 15.39 7.53
N ALA A 50 -4.61 15.71 6.25
CA ALA A 50 -5.47 14.94 5.35
C ALA A 50 -4.98 13.49 5.22
N GLY A 51 -3.67 13.28 5.05
CA GLY A 51 -3.05 11.95 5.02
C GLY A 51 -3.25 11.18 6.33
N LEU A 52 -3.07 11.83 7.49
CA LEU A 52 -3.32 11.21 8.80
C LEU A 52 -4.80 10.83 8.99
N VAL A 53 -5.73 11.70 8.58
CA VAL A 53 -7.17 11.42 8.62
C VAL A 53 -7.53 10.26 7.70
N ALA A 54 -7.01 10.22 6.47
CA ALA A 54 -7.23 9.12 5.55
C ALA A 54 -6.68 7.79 6.09
N GLY A 55 -5.48 7.81 6.68
CA GLY A 55 -4.88 6.64 7.34
C GLY A 55 -5.72 6.15 8.52
N GLY A 56 -6.14 7.08 9.39
CA GLY A 56 -7.03 6.76 10.51
C GLY A 56 -8.38 6.20 10.06
N ALA A 57 -8.98 6.79 9.02
CA ALA A 57 -10.24 6.32 8.43
C ALA A 57 -10.10 4.93 7.80
N SER A 58 -8.98 4.65 7.12
CA SER A 58 -8.69 3.33 6.57
C SER A 58 -8.55 2.27 7.67
N LEU A 59 -7.83 2.57 8.75
CA LEU A 59 -7.72 1.67 9.91
C LEU A 59 -9.08 1.44 10.59
N ALA A 60 -9.87 2.50 10.76
CA ALA A 60 -11.21 2.41 11.33
C ALA A 60 -12.14 1.58 10.44
N LEU A 61 -12.06 1.74 9.12
CA LEU A 61 -12.80 0.95 8.15
C LEU A 61 -12.45 -0.53 8.25
N VAL A 62 -11.16 -0.87 8.26
CA VAL A 62 -10.69 -2.26 8.41
C VAL A 62 -11.19 -2.85 9.73
N GLY A 63 -11.09 -2.11 10.83
CA GLY A 63 -11.56 -2.54 12.15
C GLY A 63 -13.08 -2.73 12.20
N LEU A 64 -13.86 -1.83 11.60
CA LEU A 64 -15.32 -1.93 11.52
C LEU A 64 -15.74 -3.12 10.67
N LEU A 65 -15.18 -3.25 9.47
CA LEU A 65 -15.49 -4.35 8.55
C LEU A 65 -15.15 -5.72 9.16
N SER A 66 -14.04 -5.81 9.88
CA SER A 66 -13.68 -7.03 10.61
C SER A 66 -14.74 -7.39 11.66
N ARG A 67 -15.34 -6.41 12.35
CA ARG A 67 -16.39 -6.67 13.36
C ARG A 67 -17.74 -7.03 12.78
N LEU A 68 -18.06 -6.59 11.56
CA LEU A 68 -19.37 -6.79 10.95
C LEU A 68 -19.59 -8.22 10.43
N SER A 69 -18.52 -8.99 10.20
CA SER A 69 -18.62 -10.34 9.67
C SER A 69 -17.42 -11.19 10.10
N GLY A 70 -17.67 -12.25 10.87
CA GLY A 70 -16.63 -13.22 11.25
C GLY A 70 -15.97 -13.89 10.04
N ARG A 71 -16.67 -14.02 8.91
CA ARG A 71 -16.08 -14.51 7.64
C ARG A 71 -15.09 -13.51 7.04
N LEU A 72 -15.38 -12.22 7.16
CA LEU A 72 -14.51 -11.15 6.68
C LEU A 72 -13.28 -11.02 7.58
N GLU A 73 -13.48 -11.09 8.90
CA GLU A 73 -12.39 -11.17 9.88
C GLU A 73 -11.44 -12.33 9.56
N ASP A 74 -11.98 -13.54 9.36
CA ASP A 74 -11.20 -14.71 9.02
C ASP A 74 -10.42 -14.53 7.72
N ALA A 75 -11.04 -13.95 6.69
CA ALA A 75 -10.38 -13.69 5.41
C ALA A 75 -9.24 -12.67 5.56
N LEU A 76 -9.50 -11.54 6.22
CA LEU A 76 -8.47 -10.50 6.46
C LEU A 76 -7.32 -11.03 7.33
N ARG A 77 -7.64 -11.84 8.34
CA ARG A 77 -6.65 -12.43 9.23
C ARG A 77 -5.77 -13.45 8.51
N ARG A 78 -6.35 -14.28 7.65
CA ARG A 78 -5.62 -15.30 6.88
C ARG A 78 -4.64 -14.67 5.88
N THR A 79 -5.04 -13.59 5.22
CA THR A 79 -4.24 -13.00 4.15
C THR A 79 -3.27 -11.93 4.66
N GLY A 80 -3.78 -10.92 5.38
CA GLY A 80 -2.99 -9.75 5.79
C GLY A 80 -2.28 -9.95 7.12
N THR A 81 -3.01 -10.37 8.15
CA THR A 81 -2.46 -10.46 9.51
C THR A 81 -1.43 -11.57 9.64
N ARG A 82 -1.70 -12.77 9.11
CA ARG A 82 -0.74 -13.88 9.15
C ARG A 82 0.52 -13.60 8.36
N ALA A 83 0.40 -13.07 7.14
CA ALA A 83 1.58 -12.70 6.35
C ALA A 83 2.43 -11.65 7.08
N GLY A 84 1.79 -10.64 7.68
CA GLY A 84 2.48 -9.64 8.50
C GLY A 84 3.15 -10.22 9.75
N GLU A 85 2.47 -11.10 10.48
CA GLU A 85 3.01 -11.79 11.66
C GLU A 85 4.17 -12.72 11.29
N GLU A 86 4.06 -13.49 10.21
CA GLU A 86 5.10 -14.39 9.71
C GLU A 86 6.34 -13.59 9.30
N VAL A 87 6.17 -12.48 8.58
CA VAL A 87 7.26 -11.58 8.21
C VAL A 87 7.87 -10.94 9.46
N LEU A 88 7.06 -10.49 10.42
CA LEU A 88 7.54 -9.90 11.67
C LEU A 88 8.38 -10.90 12.49
N GLN A 89 7.88 -12.12 12.69
CA GLN A 89 8.63 -13.20 13.34
C GLN A 89 9.91 -13.54 12.56
N SER A 90 9.83 -13.48 11.23
CA SER A 90 10.92 -13.82 10.31
C SER A 90 11.87 -12.68 9.99
N LEU A 91 11.68 -11.43 10.38
CA LEU A 91 12.61 -10.33 10.08
C LEU A 91 12.92 -9.48 11.32
N GLY A 92 12.07 -9.52 12.34
CA GLY A 92 12.13 -8.65 13.50
C GLY A 92 11.55 -7.26 13.21
N TYR A 93 11.24 -6.54 14.28
CA TYR A 93 10.58 -5.23 14.22
C TYR A 93 11.29 -4.18 13.34
N PRO A 94 12.62 -3.96 13.45
CA PRO A 94 13.28 -2.90 12.69
C PRO A 94 13.18 -3.10 11.17
N LEU A 95 13.38 -4.32 10.71
CA LEU A 95 13.28 -4.67 9.28
C LEU A 95 11.82 -4.62 8.79
N MET A 96 10.87 -5.01 9.64
CA MET A 96 9.44 -4.90 9.33
C MET A 96 9.02 -3.43 9.13
N VAL A 97 9.47 -2.53 10.03
CA VAL A 97 9.21 -1.10 9.89
C VAL A 97 9.79 -0.58 8.58
N ALA A 98 11.06 -0.91 8.28
CA ALA A 98 11.68 -0.51 7.03
C ALA A 98 10.88 -1.00 5.81
N LEU A 99 10.48 -2.28 5.80
CA LEU A 99 9.74 -2.90 4.70
C LEU A 99 8.37 -2.24 4.48
N VAL A 100 7.61 -2.01 5.55
CA VAL A 100 6.28 -1.38 5.44
C VAL A 100 6.43 0.07 4.98
N THR A 101 7.40 0.82 5.52
CA THR A 101 7.63 2.21 5.13
C THR A 101 8.06 2.32 3.67
N THR A 102 9.00 1.51 3.20
CA THR A 102 9.45 1.57 1.81
C THR A 102 8.35 1.14 0.85
N SER A 103 7.61 0.06 1.16
CA SER A 103 6.45 -0.38 0.36
C SER A 103 5.40 0.72 0.26
N ALA A 104 5.02 1.33 1.38
CA ALA A 104 4.05 2.42 1.40
C ALA A 104 4.48 3.60 0.52
N ILE A 105 5.76 4.00 0.55
CA ILE A 105 6.28 5.06 -0.32
C ILE A 105 6.19 4.65 -1.79
N GLY A 106 6.61 3.44 -2.14
CA GLY A 106 6.55 2.93 -3.52
C GLY A 106 5.11 2.86 -4.04
N GLU A 107 4.18 2.40 -3.21
CA GLU A 107 2.75 2.34 -3.50
C GLU A 107 2.14 3.73 -3.70
N GLU A 108 2.42 4.70 -2.83
CA GLU A 108 1.92 6.06 -2.98
C GLU A 108 2.43 6.72 -4.26
N LEU A 109 3.73 6.58 -4.56
CA LEU A 109 4.31 7.10 -5.79
C LEU A 109 3.69 6.47 -7.04
N LEU A 110 3.47 5.15 -7.03
CA LEU A 110 2.88 4.44 -8.17
C LEU A 110 1.40 4.79 -8.36
N PHE A 111 0.60 4.60 -7.32
CA PHE A 111 -0.85 4.69 -7.42
C PHE A 111 -1.35 6.13 -7.40
N ARG A 112 -0.86 6.98 -6.49
CA ARG A 112 -1.36 8.36 -6.33
C ARG A 112 -0.55 9.32 -7.17
N GLY A 113 0.78 9.14 -7.21
CA GLY A 113 1.66 9.97 -8.03
C GLY A 113 1.57 9.69 -9.53
N GLY A 114 1.46 8.42 -9.92
CA GLY A 114 1.50 7.99 -11.33
C GLY A 114 0.14 7.64 -11.93
N LEU A 115 -0.54 6.63 -11.38
CA LEU A 115 -1.75 6.06 -11.97
C LEU A 115 -3.00 6.92 -11.81
N GLN A 116 -3.28 7.45 -10.62
CA GLN A 116 -4.49 8.22 -10.35
C GLN A 116 -4.64 9.46 -11.27
N PRO A 117 -3.59 10.22 -11.60
CA PRO A 117 -3.67 11.29 -12.61
C PRO A 117 -4.00 10.80 -14.03
N LEU A 118 -3.68 9.55 -14.36
CA LEU A 118 -3.93 8.95 -15.67
C LEU A 118 -5.35 8.43 -15.82
N VAL A 119 -5.80 7.67 -14.82
CA VAL A 119 -7.04 6.87 -14.92
C VAL A 119 -8.14 7.34 -13.98
N GLY A 120 -7.87 8.34 -13.14
CA GLY A 120 -8.78 8.84 -12.12
C GLY A 120 -8.79 7.99 -10.84
N LEU A 121 -9.53 8.48 -9.84
CA LEU A 121 -9.58 7.93 -8.49
C LEU A 121 -10.06 6.47 -8.44
N LEU A 122 -11.25 6.19 -9.01
CA LEU A 122 -11.88 4.87 -8.85
C LEU A 122 -11.11 3.76 -9.58
N PRO A 123 -10.63 3.95 -10.84
CA PRO A 123 -9.83 2.92 -11.49
C PRO A 123 -8.48 2.69 -10.78
N ALA A 124 -7.82 3.76 -10.29
CA ALA A 124 -6.58 3.61 -9.53
C ALA A 124 -6.82 2.87 -8.20
N ALA A 125 -7.90 3.18 -7.48
CA ALA A 125 -8.28 2.48 -6.25
C ALA A 125 -8.63 1.01 -6.50
N PHE A 126 -9.32 0.71 -7.61
CA PHE A 126 -9.57 -0.68 -8.02
C PHE A 126 -8.26 -1.43 -8.30
N LEU A 127 -7.35 -0.83 -9.08
CA LEU A 127 -6.04 -1.44 -9.37
C LEU A 127 -5.21 -1.64 -8.09
N PHE A 128 -5.27 -0.70 -7.15
CA PHE A 128 -4.66 -0.83 -5.83
C PHE A 128 -5.24 -2.01 -5.06
N GLY A 129 -6.56 -2.13 -4.97
CA GLY A 129 -7.17 -3.31 -4.34
C GLY A 129 -6.83 -4.61 -5.05
N PHE A 130 -6.86 -4.61 -6.39
CA PHE A 130 -6.53 -5.78 -7.19
C PHE A 130 -5.07 -6.23 -7.01
N SER A 131 -4.13 -5.29 -6.83
CA SER A 131 -2.72 -5.62 -6.55
C SER A 131 -2.51 -6.28 -5.19
N HIS A 132 -3.48 -6.19 -4.29
CA HIS A 132 -3.49 -6.85 -2.99
C HIS A 132 -4.11 -8.26 -3.05
N GLY A 133 -3.84 -8.99 -4.13
CA GLY A 133 -4.26 -10.38 -4.28
C GLY A 133 -5.62 -10.58 -4.94
N GLY A 134 -6.17 -9.59 -5.64
CA GLY A 134 -7.45 -9.70 -6.36
C GLY A 134 -7.49 -10.81 -7.42
N TRP A 135 -6.33 -11.32 -7.85
CA TRP A 135 -6.21 -12.49 -8.73
C TRP A 135 -6.53 -13.83 -8.04
N VAL A 136 -6.49 -13.90 -6.70
CA VAL A 136 -6.89 -15.09 -5.92
C VAL A 136 -8.25 -14.86 -5.29
N ARG A 137 -9.22 -15.73 -5.58
CA ARG A 137 -10.60 -15.60 -5.06
C ARG A 137 -10.66 -15.50 -3.53
N ASP A 138 -9.83 -16.26 -2.83
CA ASP A 138 -9.77 -16.26 -1.36
C ASP A 138 -9.33 -14.90 -0.78
N ASN A 139 -8.68 -14.07 -1.58
CA ASN A 139 -8.18 -12.75 -1.19
C ASN A 139 -9.11 -11.61 -1.61
N TRP A 140 -10.24 -11.88 -2.26
CA TRP A 140 -11.15 -10.83 -2.75
C TRP A 140 -11.66 -9.91 -1.65
N ALA A 141 -11.90 -10.46 -0.45
CA ALA A 141 -12.25 -9.67 0.72
C ALA A 141 -11.16 -8.65 1.08
N TYR A 142 -9.90 -9.09 1.11
CA TYR A 142 -8.76 -8.22 1.38
C TYR A 142 -8.56 -7.20 0.25
N ALA A 143 -8.66 -7.63 -1.01
CA ALA A 143 -8.60 -6.75 -2.18
C ALA A 143 -9.69 -5.66 -2.16
N ALA A 144 -10.91 -5.98 -1.73
CA ALA A 144 -12.00 -5.01 -1.60
C ALA A 144 -11.70 -3.98 -0.49
N VAL A 145 -11.22 -4.43 0.68
CA VAL A 145 -10.83 -3.53 1.77
C VAL A 145 -9.65 -2.64 1.36
N ALA A 146 -8.68 -3.21 0.64
CA ALA A 146 -7.57 -2.47 0.06
C ALA A 146 -8.07 -1.43 -0.95
N ALA A 147 -9.00 -1.76 -1.85
CA ALA A 147 -9.59 -0.80 -2.79
C ALA A 147 -10.30 0.37 -2.07
N LEU A 148 -11.08 0.08 -1.02
CA LEU A 148 -11.75 1.12 -0.23
C LEU A 148 -10.74 2.03 0.48
N SER A 149 -9.69 1.45 1.06
CA SER A 149 -8.56 2.20 1.62
C SER A 149 -7.87 3.03 0.54
N GLY A 150 -7.71 2.45 -0.65
CA GLY A 150 -7.27 3.07 -1.88
C GLY A 150 -7.98 4.37 -2.17
N THR A 151 -9.31 4.32 -2.18
CA THR A 151 -10.20 5.46 -2.38
C THR A 151 -10.07 6.51 -1.28
N LEU A 152 -9.98 6.10 0.00
CA LEU A 152 -9.83 7.05 1.12
C LEU A 152 -8.53 7.84 1.02
N PHE A 153 -7.40 7.18 0.74
CA PHE A 153 -6.13 7.86 0.50
C PHE A 153 -6.17 8.71 -0.76
N GLY A 154 -6.72 8.19 -1.87
CA GLY A 154 -6.78 8.91 -3.13
C GLY A 154 -7.67 10.16 -3.07
N ALA A 155 -8.70 10.19 -2.22
CA ALA A 155 -9.57 11.34 -2.01
C ALA A 155 -8.94 12.44 -1.14
N ALA A 156 -7.83 12.14 -0.44
CA ALA A 156 -7.09 13.11 0.36
C ALA A 156 -6.10 13.96 -0.47
N TYR A 157 -5.91 13.62 -1.75
CA TYR A 157 -5.02 14.29 -2.72
C TYR A 157 -5.81 14.89 -3.89
#